data_AF-A0A4P8PDD3-F1
#
_entry.id   AF-A0A4P8PDD3-F1
#
_cell.length_a   1.000
_cell.length_b   1.000
_cell.length_c   1.000
_cell.angle_alpha   90.00
_cell.angle_beta   90.00
_cell.angle_gamma   90.00
#
_symmetry.space_group_name_H-M   'P 1'
#
loop_
_entity.id
_entity.type
_entity.pdbx_description
1 polymer ?
#
loop_
_entity_poly.entity_id
_entity_poly.type
_entity_poly.pdbx_seq_one_letter_code
_entity_poly.pdbx_strand_id
1 'polypeptide(L)'
;TEIENFQKDSKAYLDALGNDHIAFVSKKDTKHLALITEFGKGELSYTLKDYGKKQDKALDRETKTTLQGNLKHDGVMFVDYSK
;
A
#
# COMPACT_ATOMS: atom_id res chain seq x y z
N THR A 1 1.12 -3.84 -22.08
CA THR A 1 -0.20 -3.35 -22.55
C THR A 1 -0.55 -2.01 -21.91
N GLU A 2 -0.16 -1.81 -20.66
CA GLU A 2 -0.49 -0.67 -19.81
C GLU A 2 0.19 0.63 -20.27
N ILE A 3 1.44 0.57 -20.74
CA ILE A 3 2.14 1.74 -21.28
C ILE A 3 1.47 2.25 -22.56
N GLU A 4 1.10 1.36 -23.48
CA GLU A 4 0.39 1.73 -24.70
C GLU A 4 -1.00 2.31 -24.40
N ASN A 5 -1.72 1.75 -23.43
CA ASN A 5 -3.01 2.26 -23.00
C ASN A 5 -2.88 3.63 -22.32
N PHE A 6 -1.87 3.82 -21.47
CA PHE A 6 -1.58 5.10 -20.85
C PHE A 6 -1.21 6.18 -21.87
N GLN A 7 -0.45 5.82 -22.91
CA GLN A 7 -0.10 6.74 -24.00
C GLN A 7 -1.33 7.13 -24.84
N LYS A 8 -2.31 6.23 -24.99
CA LYS A 8 -3.56 6.50 -25.72
C LYS A 8 -4.54 7.36 -24.91
N ASP A 9 -4.72 7.05 -23.63
CA ASP A 9 -5.57 7.81 -22.72
C ASP A 9 -5.01 7.75 -21.29
N SER A 10 -4.26 8.79 -20.93
CA SER A 10 -3.68 8.93 -19.59
C SER A 10 -4.68 9.45 -18.57
N LYS A 11 -5.80 10.03 -18.99
CA LYS A 11 -6.74 10.71 -18.09
C LYS A 11 -7.32 9.74 -17.08
N ALA A 12 -7.77 8.57 -17.52
CA ALA A 12 -8.32 7.55 -16.63
C ALA A 12 -7.33 7.11 -15.54
N TYR A 13 -6.04 6.98 -15.89
CA TYR A 13 -4.99 6.60 -14.94
C TYR A 13 -4.68 7.73 -13.94
N LEU A 14 -4.58 8.96 -14.42
CA LEU A 14 -4.27 10.12 -13.58
C LEU A 14 -5.44 10.48 -12.66
N ASP A 15 -6.68 10.40 -13.16
CA ASP A 15 -7.89 10.66 -12.37
C ASP A 15 -8.02 9.61 -11.24
N ALA A 16 -7.80 8.32 -11.55
CA ALA A 16 -7.82 7.26 -10.55
C ALA A 16 -6.70 7.43 -9.50
N LEU A 17 -5.47 7.78 -9.92
CA LEU A 17 -4.36 8.00 -9.00
C LEU A 17 -4.53 9.24 -8.11
N GLY A 18 -5.15 10.30 -8.63
CA GLY A 18 -5.29 11.58 -7.95
C GLY A 18 -6.54 11.68 -7.05
N ASN A 19 -7.64 11.06 -7.46
CA ASN A 19 -8.94 11.24 -6.80
C ASN A 19 -9.40 10.02 -6.01
N ASP A 20 -9.06 8.81 -6.46
CA ASP A 20 -9.53 7.59 -5.80
C ASP A 20 -8.58 7.17 -4.68
N HIS A 21 -9.13 6.44 -3.71
CA HIS A 21 -8.34 5.71 -2.72
C HIS A 21 -8.32 4.23 -3.11
N ILE A 22 -7.18 3.75 -3.57
CA ILE A 22 -7.01 2.39 -4.12
C ILE A 22 -6.16 1.57 -3.17
N ALA A 23 -6.67 0.44 -2.70
CA ALA A 23 -5.91 -0.49 -1.85
C ALA A 23 -5.78 -1.85 -2.54
N PHE A 24 -4.55 -2.28 -2.78
CA PHE A 24 -4.23 -3.60 -3.32
C PHE A 24 -3.67 -4.49 -2.22
N VAL A 25 -4.30 -5.65 -2.01
CA VAL A 25 -3.77 -6.70 -1.14
C VAL A 25 -3.11 -7.77 -1.99
N SER A 26 -1.82 -7.99 -1.80
CA SER A 26 -1.08 -9.02 -2.53
C SER A 26 -1.60 -10.41 -2.20
N LYS A 27 -1.32 -11.36 -3.10
CA LYS A 27 -1.46 -12.77 -2.77
C LYS A 27 -0.64 -13.09 -1.52
N LYS A 28 -1.22 -13.88 -0.61
CA LYS A 28 -0.53 -14.34 0.58
C LYS A 28 0.65 -15.23 0.20
N ASP A 29 1.79 -15.01 0.84
CA ASP A 29 2.95 -15.89 0.69
C ASP A 29 2.76 -17.20 1.48
N THR A 30 3.77 -18.07 1.47
CA THR A 30 3.76 -19.36 2.19
C THR A 30 3.75 -19.20 3.71
N LYS A 31 4.03 -18.00 4.23
CA LYS A 31 3.97 -17.63 5.65
C LYS A 31 2.69 -16.88 6.01
N HIS A 32 1.73 -16.81 5.08
CA HIS A 32 0.48 -16.06 5.24
C HIS A 32 0.67 -14.52 5.35
N LEU A 33 1.82 -13.99 4.96
CA LEU A 33 2.05 -12.54 4.86
C LEU A 33 1.45 -12.01 3.56
N ALA A 34 0.88 -10.81 3.61
CA ALA A 34 0.51 -10.08 2.40
C ALA A 34 0.93 -8.61 2.49
N LEU A 35 1.38 -8.08 1.35
CA LEU A 35 1.69 -6.67 1.16
C LEU A 35 0.41 -5.94 0.77
N ILE A 36 0.06 -4.92 1.55
CA ILE A 36 -0.99 -3.98 1.23
C ILE A 36 -0.31 -2.75 0.64
N THR A 37 -0.63 -2.42 -0.59
CA THR A 37 -0.18 -1.19 -1.27
C THR A 37 -1.39 -0.27 -1.40
N GLU A 38 -1.32 0.92 -0.81
CA GLU A 38 -2.41 1.88 -0.87
C GLU A 38 -1.95 3.12 -1.64
N PHE A 39 -2.81 3.60 -2.53
CA PHE A 39 -2.67 4.86 -3.25
C PHE A 39 -3.79 5.78 -2.77
N GLY A 40 -3.45 6.94 -2.24
CA GLY A 40 -4.42 7.92 -1.77
C GLY A 40 -3.95 9.33 -2.07
N LYS A 41 -4.73 10.09 -2.85
CA LYS A 41 -4.41 11.48 -3.22
C LYS A 41 -3.00 11.64 -3.82
N GLY A 42 -2.54 10.66 -4.60
CA GLY A 42 -1.19 10.64 -5.18
C GLY A 42 -0.07 10.17 -4.24
N GLU A 43 -0.36 9.90 -2.97
CA GLU A 43 0.60 9.30 -2.04
C GLU A 43 0.55 7.78 -2.12
N LEU A 44 1.72 7.17 -1.89
CA LEU A 44 1.92 5.73 -1.90
C LEU A 44 2.27 5.25 -0.50
N SER A 45 1.55 4.24 -0.03
CA SER A 45 1.86 3.55 1.22
C SER A 45 2.03 2.05 1.03
N TYR A 46 2.91 1.47 1.85
CA TYR A 46 3.18 0.04 1.92
C TYR A 46 3.03 -0.46 3.34
N THR A 47 2.18 -1.47 3.52
CA THR A 47 1.96 -2.13 4.81
C THR A 47 2.17 -3.63 4.65
N LEU A 48 3.02 -4.23 5.47
CA LEU A 48 3.12 -5.69 5.56
C LEU A 48 2.19 -6.21 6.67
N LYS A 49 1.29 -7.13 6.32
CA LYS A 49 0.33 -7.72 7.26
C LYS A 49 0.48 -9.24 7.35
N ASP A 50 0.43 -9.77 8.57
CA ASP A 50 0.57 -11.20 8.87
C ASP A 50 -0.79 -11.84 9.14
N TYR A 51 -1.29 -12.62 8.18
CA TYR A 51 -2.55 -13.35 8.31
C TYR A 51 -2.38 -14.77 8.89
N GLY A 52 -1.17 -15.18 9.24
CA GLY A 52 -0.89 -16.49 9.84
C GLY A 52 -1.21 -16.52 11.33
N LYS A 53 -1.34 -15.35 11.96
CA LYS A 53 -1.71 -15.21 13.37
C LYS A 53 -3.23 -15.17 13.50
N LYS A 54 -3.75 -15.90 14.49
CA LYS A 54 -5.17 -15.83 14.84
C LYS A 54 -5.42 -14.45 15.46
N GLN A 55 -6.37 -13.69 14.93
CA GLN A 55 -6.88 -12.42 15.49
C GLN A 55 -7.62 -12.59 16.84
N ASP A 56 -7.28 -13.62 17.61
CA ASP A 56 -7.78 -13.80 18.97
C ASP A 56 -6.87 -13.03 19.93
N LYS A 57 -7.17 -11.74 20.06
CA LYS A 57 -7.19 -10.95 21.31
C LYS A 57 -6.95 -9.49 20.98
N ALA A 58 -7.56 -8.61 21.75
CA ALA A 58 -7.29 -7.17 21.85
C ALA A 58 -5.83 -6.83 22.27
N LEU A 59 -4.89 -7.75 22.08
CA LEU A 59 -3.51 -7.76 22.53
C LEU A 59 -2.57 -8.41 21.49
N ASP A 60 -3.04 -8.61 20.24
CA ASP A 60 -2.16 -9.10 19.18
C ASP A 60 -1.13 -8.00 18.86
N ARG A 61 0.10 -8.21 19.35
CA ARG A 61 1.26 -7.36 19.08
C ARG A 61 1.76 -7.58 17.65
N GLU A 62 0.86 -7.54 16.67
CA GLU A 62 1.26 -7.34 15.28
C GLU A 62 1.93 -5.96 15.25
N THR A 63 3.26 -5.94 15.19
CA THR A 63 4.01 -4.75 14.79
C THR A 63 3.68 -4.51 13.33
N LYS A 64 2.63 -3.72 13.09
CA LYS A 64 2.25 -3.26 11.77
C LYS A 64 3.18 -2.11 11.44
N THR A 65 4.07 -2.33 10.49
CA THR A 65 4.90 -1.26 9.94
C THR A 65 4.31 -0.83 8.61
N THR A 66 4.03 0.47 8.51
CA THR A 66 3.55 1.13 7.30
C THR A 66 4.58 2.19 6.87
N LEU A 67 4.99 2.14 5.61
CA LEU A 67 5.88 3.12 4.99
C LEU A 67 5.03 4.02 4.09
N GLN A 68 5.08 5.33 4.26
CA GLN A 68 4.29 6.29 3.47
C GLN A 68 5.17 7.38 2.85
N GLY A 69 4.82 7.80 1.64
CA GLY A 69 5.48 8.89 0.92
C GLY A 69 6.64 8.44 0.03
N ASN A 70 7.24 9.40 -0.68
CA ASN A 70 8.28 9.12 -1.67
C ASN A 70 9.57 9.90 -1.39
N LEU A 71 10.60 9.20 -0.88
CA LEU A 71 11.89 9.82 -0.57
C LEU A 71 12.57 10.51 -1.78
N LYS A 72 12.34 10.02 -3.01
CA LYS A 72 12.96 10.58 -4.22
C LYS A 72 12.27 11.84 -4.73
N HIS A 73 10.96 11.97 -4.53
CA HIS A 73 10.18 13.11 -5.03
C HIS A 73 9.86 14.12 -3.93
N ASP A 74 9.54 13.65 -2.73
CA ASP A 74 9.10 14.49 -1.60
C ASP A 74 10.27 14.83 -0.66
N GLY A 75 11.39 14.11 -0.76
CA GLY A 75 12.55 14.27 0.13
C GLY A 75 12.33 13.74 1.56
N VAL A 76 11.13 13.24 1.85
CA VAL A 76 10.73 12.70 3.15
C VAL A 76 10.00 11.37 2.97
N MET A 77 10.07 10.51 3.99
CA MET A 77 9.32 9.26 4.08
C MET A 77 8.91 9.07 5.54
N PHE A 78 7.65 8.69 5.75
CA PHE A 78 7.09 8.42 7.07
C PHE A 78 7.11 6.92 7.35
N VAL A 79 7.49 6.54 8.57
CA VAL A 79 7.49 5.16 9.04
C VAL A 79 6.56 5.09 10.24
N ASP A 80 5.38 4.53 10.04
CA ASP A 80 4.40 4.29 11.09
C ASP A 80 4.55 2.87 11.60
N TYR A 81 4.74 2.69 12.90
CA TYR A 81 4.82 1.37 13.52
C TYR A 81 4.00 1.32 14.81
N SER A 82 3.27 0.22 15.03
CA SER A 82 2.60 -0.05 16.30
C SER A 82 3.60 -0.60 17.33
N LYS A 83 3.57 -0.01 18.54
CA LYS A 83 4.34 -0.47 19.72
C LYS A 83 3.61 -1.56 20.48
#